data_AF-A0A238YSM4-F1
#
_entry.id   AF-A0A238YSM4-F1
#
_cell.length_a   1.000
_cell.length_b   1.000
_cell.length_c   1.000
_cell.angle_alpha   90.00
_cell.angle_beta   90.00
_cell.angle_gamma   90.00
#
_symmetry.space_group_name_H-M   'P 1'
#
loop_
_entity.id
_entity.type
_entity.pdbx_description
1 polymer ?
#
loop_
_entity_poly.entity_id
_entity_poly.type
_entity_poly.pdbx_seq_one_letter_code
_entity_poly.pdbx_strand_id
1 'polypeptide(L)'
;MISGSRCPPASLPSGAPYPPPDPGSAWSRCRRAAGGGLGTSLLTALAEGVPPAELVRRAAHAAEDADRQIAVRDPAGRVAADTGQGSFPVSGHLVGDGVSVQDNMLAGDEVLPAMAETFAAARVAPPDRLLAALSAGQHAGGDLRGRQSAALLVVSGHTPTEEEDGVRTDLRVDDSADPVAQLRMLRPPAGLRRA
;
A
#
# COMPACT_ATOMS: atom_id res chain seq x y z
N MET A 1 2.36 -3.25 2.81
CA MET A 1 1.97 -1.82 2.86
C MET A 1 0.51 -1.71 3.23
N ILE A 2 0.14 -0.71 4.03
CA ILE A 2 -1.27 -0.39 4.34
C ILE A 2 -1.56 1.06 3.95
N SER A 3 -2.67 1.28 3.26
CA SER A 3 -3.21 2.62 3.06
C SER A 3 -4.68 2.60 2.62
N GLY A 4 -5.46 3.58 3.09
CA GLY A 4 -6.89 3.73 2.93
C GLY A 4 -7.40 4.97 2.18
N SER A 5 -6.58 5.73 1.45
CA SER A 5 -7.07 6.90 0.68
C SER A 5 -8.12 6.56 -0.38
N ARG A 6 -9.04 7.50 -0.62
CA ARG A 6 -9.88 7.53 -1.84
C ARG A 6 -8.99 7.58 -3.09
N CYS A 7 -8.94 6.50 -3.87
CA CYS A 7 -8.37 6.56 -5.23
C CYS A 7 -9.30 7.43 -6.09
N PRO A 8 -8.85 8.55 -6.67
CA PRO A 8 -9.67 9.29 -7.62
C PRO A 8 -9.95 8.39 -8.83
N PRO A 9 -11.16 8.43 -9.42
CA PRO A 9 -11.47 7.71 -10.65
C PRO A 9 -10.58 8.14 -11.84
N ALA A 10 -9.86 9.26 -11.72
CA ALA A 10 -8.98 9.82 -12.74
C ALA A 10 -7.48 9.57 -12.53
N SER A 11 -7.05 8.87 -11.47
CA SER A 11 -5.61 8.69 -11.18
C SER A 11 -5.06 7.32 -11.54
N LEU A 12 -5.92 6.37 -11.87
CA LEU A 12 -5.60 5.11 -12.53
C LEU A 12 -6.79 4.80 -13.43
N PRO A 13 -6.63 4.54 -14.74
CA PRO A 13 -7.75 4.07 -15.55
C PRO A 13 -8.36 2.84 -14.87
N SER A 14 -9.68 2.73 -14.90
CA SER A 14 -10.40 1.51 -14.58
C SER A 14 -9.68 0.33 -15.24
N GLY A 15 -9.03 -0.54 -14.45
CA GLY A 15 -8.23 -1.66 -14.96
C GLY A 15 -6.71 -1.44 -15.09
N ALA A 16 -6.13 -0.36 -14.54
CA ALA A 16 -4.67 -0.25 -14.47
C ALA A 16 -4.11 -1.32 -13.51
N PRO A 17 -3.28 -2.27 -13.97
CA PRO A 17 -2.66 -3.25 -13.11
C PRO A 17 -1.78 -2.54 -12.07
N TYR A 18 -1.75 -3.04 -10.83
CA TYR A 18 -0.61 -2.75 -9.99
C TYR A 18 0.66 -3.19 -10.74
N PRO A 19 1.77 -2.43 -10.71
CA PRO A 19 3.00 -2.94 -11.26
C PRO A 19 3.28 -4.30 -10.61
N PRO A 20 3.57 -5.35 -11.40
CA PRO A 20 3.83 -6.67 -10.86
C PRO A 20 5.01 -6.57 -9.89
N PRO A 21 4.92 -7.17 -8.70
CA PRO A 21 6.07 -7.25 -7.81
C PRO A 21 7.14 -8.15 -8.45
N ASP A 22 8.34 -7.62 -8.62
CA ASP A 22 9.54 -8.36 -9.07
C ASP A 22 10.17 -9.13 -7.86
N PRO A 23 11.03 -10.15 -8.08
CA PRO A 23 11.12 -11.32 -7.22
C PRO A 23 11.63 -11.03 -5.79
N GLY A 24 10.93 -11.60 -4.80
CA GLY A 24 11.35 -11.63 -3.40
C GLY A 24 10.57 -10.71 -2.46
N SER A 25 9.24 -10.61 -2.52
CA SER A 25 8.45 -9.76 -1.60
C SER A 25 8.76 -8.24 -1.64
N ALA A 26 9.47 -7.77 -2.66
CA ALA A 26 9.78 -6.37 -2.84
C ALA A 26 8.50 -5.61 -3.25
N TRP A 27 8.24 -4.45 -2.64
CA TRP A 27 7.17 -3.57 -3.10
C TRP A 27 7.56 -2.10 -2.95
N SER A 28 7.14 -1.30 -3.92
CA SER A 28 7.20 0.16 -3.88
C SER A 28 5.79 0.72 -4.05
N ARG A 29 5.48 1.83 -3.39
CA ARG A 29 4.31 2.65 -3.74
C ARG A 29 4.74 4.10 -3.81
N CYS A 30 4.34 4.74 -4.90
CA CYS A 30 4.43 6.17 -5.10
C CYS A 30 3.01 6.73 -5.20
N ARG A 31 2.69 7.76 -4.42
CA ARG A 31 1.44 8.51 -4.55
C ARG A 31 1.66 9.92 -5.08
N ARG A 32 0.71 10.32 -5.94
CA ARG A 32 0.69 11.52 -6.80
C ARG A 32 1.79 11.51 -7.87
N ALA A 33 1.46 12.08 -9.03
CA ALA A 33 2.06 11.86 -10.35
C ALA A 33 3.60 11.74 -10.32
N ALA A 34 4.09 10.51 -10.20
CA ALA A 34 5.36 10.17 -10.80
C ALA A 34 5.07 9.95 -12.29
N GLY A 35 5.93 10.48 -13.17
CA GLY A 35 6.07 9.86 -14.50
C GLY A 35 6.18 8.35 -14.30
N GLY A 36 5.46 7.55 -15.10
CA GLY A 36 5.10 6.16 -14.80
C GLY A 36 6.22 5.15 -14.53
N GLY A 37 7.48 5.58 -14.43
CA GLY A 37 8.66 4.74 -14.21
C GLY A 37 9.23 4.72 -12.78
N LEU A 38 8.86 5.61 -11.84
CA LEU A 38 9.53 5.64 -10.52
C LEU A 38 9.32 4.36 -9.71
N GLY A 39 8.10 3.81 -9.70
CA GLY A 39 7.82 2.56 -8.99
C GLY A 39 8.69 1.42 -9.53
N THR A 40 8.79 1.32 -10.85
CA THR A 40 9.62 0.34 -11.55
C THR A 40 11.11 0.55 -11.28
N SER A 41 11.61 1.79 -11.37
CA SER A 41 13.03 2.07 -11.12
C SER A 41 13.45 1.76 -9.68
N LEU A 42 12.57 2.03 -8.71
CA LEU A 42 12.78 1.65 -7.31
C LEU A 42 12.83 0.13 -7.15
N LEU A 43 11.96 -0.63 -7.82
CA LEU A 43 11.96 -2.09 -7.78
C LEU A 43 13.20 -2.67 -8.47
N THR A 44 13.60 -2.14 -9.62
CA THR A 44 14.83 -2.55 -10.33
C THR A 44 16.07 -2.32 -9.45
N ALA A 45 16.24 -1.12 -8.90
CA ALA A 45 17.37 -0.83 -8.05
C ALA A 45 17.35 -1.63 -6.73
N LEU A 46 16.17 -1.96 -6.22
CA LEU A 46 16.03 -2.86 -5.08
C LEU A 46 16.47 -4.30 -5.43
N ALA A 47 16.15 -4.79 -6.63
CA ALA A 47 16.61 -6.08 -7.14
C ALA A 47 18.14 -6.12 -7.36
N GLU A 48 18.75 -4.97 -7.67
CA GLU A 48 20.21 -4.78 -7.70
C GLU A 48 20.85 -4.70 -6.30
N GLY A 49 20.05 -4.79 -5.23
CA GLY A 49 20.51 -4.84 -3.85
C GLY A 49 20.67 -3.46 -3.19
N VAL A 50 20.18 -2.39 -3.81
CA VAL A 50 20.21 -1.05 -3.19
C VAL A 50 19.26 -1.03 -1.98
N PRO A 51 19.72 -0.63 -0.77
CA PRO A 51 18.88 -0.64 0.42
C PRO A 51 17.66 0.30 0.31
N PRO A 52 16.49 -0.06 0.89
CA PRO A 52 15.30 0.78 0.88
C PRO A 52 15.53 2.23 1.32
N ALA A 53 16.31 2.45 2.38
CA ALA A 53 16.60 3.79 2.90
C ALA A 53 17.32 4.67 1.88
N GLU A 54 18.24 4.09 1.13
CA GLU A 54 18.97 4.81 0.08
C GLU A 54 18.07 5.12 -1.11
N LEU A 55 17.21 4.18 -1.50
CA LEU A 55 16.24 4.37 -2.58
C LEU A 55 15.24 5.48 -2.26
N VAL A 56 14.67 5.45 -1.06
CA VAL A 56 13.73 6.48 -0.60
C VAL A 56 14.43 7.84 -0.52
N ARG A 57 15.65 7.90 0.03
CA ARG A 57 16.46 9.13 0.08
C ARG A 57 16.75 9.72 -1.30
N ARG A 58 17.09 8.88 -2.28
CA ARG A 58 17.36 9.31 -3.67
C ARG A 58 16.11 9.75 -4.40
N ALA A 59 14.97 9.13 -4.09
CA ALA A 59 13.68 9.47 -4.68
C ALA A 59 12.97 10.60 -3.93
N ALA A 60 13.52 11.06 -2.81
CA ALA A 60 13.00 12.16 -2.02
C ALA A 60 13.08 13.50 -2.78
N HIS A 61 12.16 14.38 -2.43
CA HIS A 61 11.52 15.38 -3.26
C HIS A 61 12.42 16.50 -3.82
N ALA A 62 12.39 16.67 -5.15
CA ALA A 62 12.61 17.97 -5.79
C ALA A 62 11.34 18.85 -5.67
N ALA A 63 11.41 20.14 -6.01
CA ALA A 63 10.28 21.08 -5.85
C ALA A 63 9.01 20.62 -6.61
N GLU A 64 9.21 20.02 -7.78
CA GLU A 64 8.16 19.44 -8.64
C GLU A 64 7.49 18.19 -8.06
N ASP A 65 8.10 17.56 -7.06
CA ASP A 65 7.66 16.28 -6.49
C ASP A 65 7.30 16.40 -4.99
N ALA A 66 7.19 17.62 -4.46
CA ALA A 66 7.10 17.92 -3.03
C ALA A 66 5.92 17.24 -2.30
N ASP A 67 4.87 16.81 -3.00
CA ASP A 67 3.66 16.21 -2.45
C ASP A 67 3.59 14.68 -2.58
N ARG A 68 4.71 14.06 -2.95
CA ARG A 68 4.81 12.62 -3.14
C ARG A 68 4.88 11.87 -1.81
N GLN A 69 4.36 10.64 -1.79
CA GLN A 69 4.64 9.67 -0.72
C GLN A 69 5.28 8.42 -1.31
N ILE A 70 6.35 7.95 -0.67
CA ILE A 70 7.14 6.80 -1.12
C ILE A 70 7.24 5.83 0.04
N ALA A 71 7.12 4.54 -0.22
CA ALA A 71 7.73 3.54 0.63
C ALA A 71 8.23 2.36 -0.17
N VAL A 72 9.32 1.78 0.33
CA VAL A 72 10.03 0.65 -0.25
C VAL A 72 10.24 -0.38 0.86
N ARG A 73 9.91 -1.63 0.56
CA ARG A 73 10.24 -2.78 1.40
C ARG A 73 11.02 -3.79 0.58
N ASP A 74 12.04 -4.37 1.19
CA ASP A 74 12.85 -5.42 0.59
C ASP A 74 12.47 -6.85 1.03
N PRO A 75 13.06 -7.89 0.42
CA PRO A 75 12.82 -9.28 0.81
C PRO A 75 13.18 -9.60 2.26
N ALA A 76 14.20 -8.94 2.80
CA ALA A 76 14.68 -9.12 4.18
C ALA A 76 13.77 -8.44 5.22
N GLY A 77 12.74 -7.71 4.79
CA GLY A 77 11.82 -6.99 5.67
C GLY A 77 12.31 -5.62 6.11
N ARG A 78 13.41 -5.11 5.54
CA ARG A 78 13.83 -3.71 5.73
C ARG A 78 12.84 -2.81 5.00
N VAL A 79 12.42 -1.74 5.67
CA VAL A 79 11.43 -0.80 5.16
C VAL A 79 11.97 0.62 5.28
N ALA A 80 11.75 1.42 4.25
CA ALA A 80 11.92 2.86 4.30
C ALA A 80 10.69 3.53 3.71
N ALA A 81 10.38 4.73 4.18
CA ALA A 81 9.23 5.50 3.78
C ALA A 81 9.56 6.98 3.87
N ASP A 82 8.93 7.78 3.01
CA ASP A 82 8.98 9.23 3.05
C ASP A 82 7.62 9.83 2.68
N THR A 83 7.32 11.00 3.24
CA THR A 83 6.12 11.78 2.94
C THR A 83 6.53 13.22 2.73
N GLY A 84 6.35 13.70 1.52
CA GLY A 84 6.85 14.98 1.08
C GLY A 84 6.21 16.15 1.81
N GLN A 85 6.99 17.22 1.97
CA GLN A 85 6.61 18.40 2.73
C GLN A 85 5.48 19.21 2.07
N GLY A 86 5.26 19.02 0.77
CA GLY A 86 4.12 19.57 0.02
C GLY A 86 2.86 18.72 0.08
N SER A 87 2.85 17.62 0.85
CA SER A 87 1.66 16.80 1.04
C SER A 87 0.54 17.59 1.70
N PHE A 88 -0.69 17.18 1.46
CA PHE A 88 -1.88 17.82 2.05
C PHE A 88 -1.89 17.79 3.57
N PRO A 89 -2.70 18.66 4.23
CA PRO A 89 -2.91 18.62 5.66
C PRO A 89 -3.24 17.21 6.16
N VAL A 90 -2.65 16.84 7.30
CA VAL A 90 -2.73 15.50 7.91
C VAL A 90 -2.32 14.39 6.93
N SER A 91 -1.04 14.36 6.61
CA SER A 91 -0.40 13.32 5.79
C SER A 91 0.82 12.78 6.52
N GLY A 92 1.09 11.49 6.36
CA GLY A 92 2.24 10.91 7.03
C GLY A 92 2.48 9.45 6.69
N HIS A 93 3.50 8.92 7.34
CA HIS A 93 3.83 7.52 7.32
C HIS A 93 4.31 7.05 8.70
N LEU A 94 4.08 5.78 8.99
CA LEU A 94 4.65 5.06 10.11
C LEU A 94 5.38 3.83 9.56
N VAL A 95 6.61 3.62 10.03
CA VAL A 95 7.39 2.41 9.73
C VAL A 95 7.45 1.56 10.99
N GLY A 96 7.11 0.29 10.86
CA GLY A 96 7.21 -0.73 11.91
C GLY A 96 7.97 -1.95 11.42
N ASP A 97 7.95 -3.03 12.20
CA ASP A 97 8.63 -4.27 11.86
C ASP A 97 8.08 -4.89 10.55
N GLY A 98 8.86 -4.76 9.47
CA GLY A 98 8.50 -5.26 8.15
C GLY A 98 7.30 -4.58 7.48
N VAL A 99 6.82 -3.44 8.00
CA VAL A 99 5.60 -2.76 7.52
C VAL A 99 5.77 -1.24 7.39
N SER A 100 5.09 -0.67 6.39
CA SER A 100 4.81 0.76 6.33
C SER A 100 3.30 0.98 6.22
N VAL A 101 2.81 1.92 7.01
CA VAL A 101 1.44 2.47 6.96
C VAL A 101 1.56 3.91 6.54
N GLN A 102 0.90 4.31 5.46
CA GLN A 102 1.01 5.68 4.94
C GLN A 102 -0.33 6.16 4.41
N ASP A 103 -0.59 7.45 4.56
CA ASP A 103 -1.73 8.08 3.93
C ASP A 103 -1.60 9.59 3.81
N ASN A 104 -2.49 10.19 3.02
CA ASN A 104 -2.62 11.64 2.88
C ASN A 104 -4.09 12.07 2.94
N MET A 105 -4.32 13.34 3.25
CA MET A 105 -5.67 13.91 3.43
C MET A 105 -6.49 13.14 4.46
N LEU A 106 -5.87 12.85 5.62
CA LEU A 106 -6.54 12.16 6.71
C LEU A 106 -7.48 13.12 7.47
N ALA A 107 -8.53 12.57 8.07
CA ALA A 107 -9.45 13.33 8.91
C ALA A 107 -8.82 13.76 10.25
N GLY A 108 -7.81 13.03 10.73
CA GLY A 108 -7.12 13.28 11.99
C GLY A 108 -5.82 12.47 12.14
N ASP A 109 -5.00 12.86 13.11
CA ASP A 109 -3.68 12.27 13.39
C ASP A 109 -3.78 10.84 13.96
N GLU A 110 -4.95 10.45 14.46
CA GLU A 110 -5.26 9.15 15.04
C GLU A 110 -5.37 8.02 14.01
N VAL A 111 -5.54 8.35 12.72
CA VAL A 111 -5.81 7.36 11.67
C VAL A 111 -4.63 6.41 11.46
N LEU A 112 -3.41 6.95 11.29
CA LEU A 112 -2.22 6.11 11.07
C LEU A 112 -1.87 5.25 12.29
N PRO A 113 -1.86 5.77 13.54
CA PRO A 113 -1.69 4.95 14.74
C PRO A 113 -2.70 3.80 14.82
N ALA A 114 -4.00 4.07 14.63
CA ALA A 114 -5.04 3.05 14.69
C ALA A 114 -4.81 1.91 13.69
N MET A 115 -4.40 2.24 12.46
CA MET A 115 -4.05 1.27 11.43
C MET A 115 -2.82 0.44 11.83
N ALA A 116 -1.76 1.09 12.28
CA ALA A 116 -0.49 0.45 12.63
C ALA A 116 -0.62 -0.48 13.84
N GLU A 117 -1.28 -0.02 14.90
CA GLU A 117 -1.52 -0.78 16.13
C GLU A 117 -2.39 -2.01 15.86
N THR A 118 -3.48 -1.84 15.10
CA THR A 118 -4.36 -2.96 14.73
C THR A 118 -3.62 -4.00 13.89
N PHE A 119 -2.80 -3.57 12.94
CA PHE A 119 -1.98 -4.49 12.15
C PHE A 119 -0.98 -5.27 13.02
N ALA A 120 -0.32 -4.59 13.96
CA ALA A 120 0.67 -5.20 14.84
C ALA A 120 0.03 -6.20 15.83
N ALA A 121 -1.17 -5.89 16.33
CA ALA A 121 -1.88 -6.71 17.30
C ALA A 121 -2.55 -7.95 16.68
N ALA A 122 -2.98 -7.86 15.42
CA ALA A 122 -3.76 -8.91 14.78
C ALA A 122 -2.93 -10.18 14.46
N ARG A 123 -3.37 -11.32 15.01
CA ARG A 123 -2.76 -12.66 14.88
C ARG A 123 -3.53 -13.54 13.90
N VAL A 124 -3.77 -13.02 12.71
CA VAL A 124 -4.53 -13.67 11.62
C VAL A 124 -3.73 -13.65 10.31
N ALA A 125 -4.23 -14.31 9.27
CA ALA A 125 -3.56 -14.36 7.98
C ALA A 125 -3.30 -12.95 7.41
N PRO A 126 -2.24 -12.74 6.60
CA PRO A 126 -1.85 -11.41 6.11
C PRO A 126 -2.98 -10.59 5.47
N PRO A 127 -3.87 -11.15 4.63
CA PRO A 127 -4.95 -10.36 4.05
C PRO A 127 -6.01 -9.95 5.10
N ASP A 128 -6.30 -10.78 6.11
CA ASP A 128 -7.20 -10.42 7.23
C ASP A 128 -6.60 -9.27 8.04
N ARG A 129 -5.30 -9.37 8.29
CA ARG A 129 -4.55 -8.40 9.07
C ARG A 129 -4.55 -7.02 8.40
N LEU A 130 -4.39 -6.99 7.07
CA LEU A 130 -4.50 -5.78 6.26
C LEU A 130 -5.93 -5.20 6.29
N LEU A 131 -6.96 -6.05 6.14
CA LEU A 131 -8.35 -5.61 6.20
C LEU A 131 -8.73 -5.05 7.58
N ALA A 132 -8.27 -5.69 8.66
CA ALA A 132 -8.46 -5.21 10.02
C ALA A 132 -7.86 -3.81 10.21
N ALA A 133 -6.61 -3.61 9.77
CA ALA A 133 -5.95 -2.32 9.80
C ALA A 133 -6.69 -1.24 8.99
N LEU A 134 -7.12 -1.56 7.76
CA LEU A 134 -7.90 -0.63 6.93
C LEU A 134 -9.18 -0.19 7.61
N SER A 135 -9.90 -1.10 8.28
CA SER A 135 -11.08 -0.69 9.03
C SER A 135 -10.76 0.10 10.28
N ALA A 136 -9.70 -0.21 11.01
CA ALA A 136 -9.32 0.61 12.16
C ALA A 136 -9.05 2.06 11.72
N GLY A 137 -8.36 2.26 10.60
CA GLY A 137 -8.15 3.60 10.02
C GLY A 137 -9.46 4.30 9.65
N GLN A 138 -10.42 3.58 9.05
CA GLN A 138 -11.73 4.15 8.74
C GLN A 138 -12.53 4.54 10.00
N HIS A 139 -12.50 3.71 11.06
CA HIS A 139 -13.19 4.02 12.32
C HIS A 139 -12.55 5.19 13.05
N ALA A 140 -11.24 5.39 12.89
CA ALA A 140 -10.49 6.53 13.40
C ALA A 140 -10.69 7.81 12.55
N GLY A 141 -11.64 7.84 11.63
CA GLY A 141 -12.00 9.01 10.81
C GLY A 141 -11.63 8.86 9.33
N GLY A 142 -10.59 8.08 9.02
CA GLY A 142 -10.19 7.75 7.67
C GLY A 142 -9.75 8.96 6.82
N ASP A 143 -10.09 8.91 5.54
CA ASP A 143 -9.83 9.98 4.58
C ASP A 143 -10.84 11.12 4.77
N LEU A 144 -10.35 12.37 4.80
CA LEU A 144 -11.15 13.59 4.96
C LEU A 144 -12.25 13.72 3.88
N ARG A 145 -12.06 13.09 2.72
CA ARG A 145 -13.00 13.11 1.59
C ARG A 145 -14.05 12.00 1.67
N GLY A 146 -14.03 11.20 2.73
CA GLY A 146 -14.85 10.01 2.90
C GLY A 146 -14.28 8.77 2.19
N ARG A 147 -15.09 7.71 2.10
CA ARG A 147 -14.73 6.41 1.53
C ARG A 147 -15.49 6.16 0.23
N GLN A 148 -14.82 5.63 -0.77
CA GLN A 148 -15.42 5.29 -2.07
C GLN A 148 -14.83 4.01 -2.67
N SER A 149 -13.52 3.85 -2.61
CA SER A 149 -12.82 2.71 -3.19
C SER A 149 -11.83 2.10 -2.21
N ALA A 150 -11.50 0.83 -2.42
CA ALA A 150 -10.45 0.12 -1.70
C ALA A 150 -9.87 -1.01 -2.56
N ALA A 151 -8.60 -1.33 -2.34
CA ALA A 151 -7.96 -2.45 -2.98
C ALA A 151 -7.06 -3.20 -1.99
N LEU A 152 -6.96 -4.51 -2.17
CA LEU A 152 -6.13 -5.42 -1.39
C LEU A 152 -5.31 -6.29 -2.34
N LEU A 153 -4.01 -6.02 -2.40
CA LEU A 153 -3.04 -6.85 -3.11
C LEU A 153 -2.14 -7.55 -2.09
N VAL A 154 -2.09 -8.86 -2.16
CA VAL A 154 -1.17 -9.71 -1.39
C VAL A 154 -0.46 -10.61 -2.38
N VAL A 155 0.87 -10.57 -2.35
CA VAL A 155 1.73 -11.39 -3.17
C VAL A 155 2.58 -12.33 -2.32
N SER A 156 3.00 -13.41 -2.94
CA SER A 156 3.90 -14.42 -2.40
C SER A 156 5.24 -13.78 -2.08
N GLY A 157 5.91 -14.31 -1.06
CA GLY A 157 7.27 -13.87 -0.76
C GLY A 157 8.35 -14.50 -1.63
N HIS A 158 7.97 -15.50 -2.44
CA HIS A 158 8.85 -16.21 -3.36
C HIS A 158 8.85 -15.55 -4.73
N THR A 159 9.93 -15.77 -5.48
CA THR A 159 10.03 -15.41 -6.90
C THR A 159 8.89 -16.06 -7.69
N PRO A 160 8.11 -15.27 -8.47
CA PRO A 160 7.15 -15.82 -9.42
C PRO A 160 7.81 -16.82 -10.39
N THR A 161 7.04 -17.79 -10.87
CA THR A 161 7.46 -18.74 -11.92
C THR A 161 6.59 -18.55 -13.15
N GLU A 162 6.92 -19.23 -14.26
CA GLU A 162 6.07 -19.22 -15.46
C GLU A 162 4.66 -19.79 -15.20
N GLU A 163 4.52 -20.63 -14.17
CA GLU A 163 3.27 -21.30 -13.80
C GLU A 163 2.51 -20.58 -12.67
N GLU A 164 3.19 -19.76 -11.87
CA GLU A 164 2.62 -19.03 -10.73
C GLU A 164 3.09 -17.57 -10.71
N ASP A 165 2.16 -16.63 -10.94
CA ASP A 165 2.40 -15.18 -10.93
C ASP A 165 2.72 -14.60 -9.54
N GLY A 166 2.69 -15.43 -8.50
CA GLY A 166 2.92 -15.06 -7.11
C GLY A 166 1.75 -14.31 -6.46
N VAL A 167 0.64 -14.02 -7.15
CA VAL A 167 -0.49 -13.29 -6.57
C VAL A 167 -1.29 -14.23 -5.66
N ARG A 168 -1.49 -13.83 -4.40
CA ARG A 168 -2.27 -14.58 -3.39
C ARG A 168 -3.64 -13.99 -3.16
N THR A 169 -3.79 -12.68 -3.30
CA THR A 169 -5.06 -11.96 -3.21
C THR A 169 -4.95 -10.70 -4.04
N ASP A 170 -5.87 -10.49 -4.98
CA ASP A 170 -6.06 -9.21 -5.66
C ASP A 170 -7.57 -8.93 -5.68
N LEU A 171 -8.00 -8.03 -4.79
CA LEU A 171 -9.38 -7.64 -4.64
C LEU A 171 -9.47 -6.13 -4.79
N ARG A 172 -10.48 -5.67 -5.54
CA ARG A 172 -10.72 -4.25 -5.77
C ARG A 172 -12.21 -3.95 -5.68
N VAL A 173 -12.50 -2.81 -5.09
CA VAL A 173 -13.81 -2.18 -5.04
C VAL A 173 -13.61 -0.76 -5.49
N ASP A 174 -14.12 -0.42 -6.67
CA ASP A 174 -13.87 0.88 -7.29
C ASP A 174 -14.92 1.94 -6.89
N ASP A 175 -16.14 1.52 -6.53
CA ASP A 175 -17.19 2.44 -6.09
C ASP A 175 -18.15 1.79 -5.08
N SER A 176 -18.14 2.32 -3.86
CA SER A 176 -18.93 1.81 -2.75
C SER A 176 -19.00 2.79 -1.59
N ALA A 177 -20.16 2.83 -0.93
CA ALA A 177 -20.32 3.54 0.33
C ALA A 177 -19.61 2.83 1.51
N ASP A 178 -19.16 1.59 1.35
CA ASP A 178 -18.34 0.86 2.33
C ASP A 178 -17.39 -0.14 1.63
N PRO A 179 -16.30 0.37 1.03
CA PRO A 179 -15.46 -0.44 0.17
C PRO A 179 -14.65 -1.49 0.94
N VAL A 180 -14.28 -1.22 2.20
CA VAL A 180 -13.51 -2.18 3.01
C VAL A 180 -14.40 -3.33 3.50
N ALA A 181 -15.66 -3.05 3.87
CA ALA A 181 -16.61 -4.13 4.15
C ALA A 181 -16.84 -5.01 2.91
N GLN A 182 -16.96 -4.41 1.72
CA GLN A 182 -17.10 -5.18 0.48
C GLN A 182 -15.84 -6.01 0.16
N LEU A 183 -14.62 -5.51 0.38
CA LEU A 183 -13.42 -6.34 0.25
C LEU A 183 -13.44 -7.56 1.17
N ARG A 184 -13.99 -7.44 2.39
CA ARG A 184 -14.17 -8.59 3.29
C ARG A 184 -15.16 -9.60 2.72
N MET A 185 -16.25 -9.13 2.12
CA MET A 185 -17.26 -10.01 1.52
C MET A 185 -16.73 -10.75 0.28
N LEU A 186 -15.93 -10.07 -0.55
CA LEU A 186 -15.33 -10.67 -1.75
C LEU A 186 -14.26 -11.70 -1.42
N ARG A 187 -13.71 -11.67 -0.20
CA ARG A 187 -12.65 -12.58 0.18
C ARG A 187 -13.22 -13.93 0.64
N PRO A 188 -12.96 -15.02 -0.10
CA PRO A 188 -13.37 -16.34 0.37
C PRO A 188 -12.60 -16.71 1.65
N PRO A 189 -13.22 -17.51 2.56
CA PRO A 189 -12.51 -18.06 3.71
C PRO A 189 -11.32 -18.90 3.25
N ALA A 190 -10.25 -18.89 4.05
CA ALA A 190 -9.02 -19.61 3.74
C ALA A 190 -9.31 -21.10 3.43
N GLY A 191 -8.90 -21.56 2.25
CA GLY A 191 -9.07 -22.96 1.81
C GLY A 191 -10.03 -23.17 0.64
N LEU A 192 -10.82 -22.17 0.25
CA LEU A 192 -11.72 -22.28 -0.92
C LEU A 192 -11.04 -21.71 -2.18
N ARG A 193 -10.04 -22.42 -2.73
CA ARG A 193 -9.63 -22.16 -4.12
C ARG A 193 -10.70 -22.79 -5.01
N ARG A 194 -11.36 -21.99 -5.86
CA ARG A 194 -12.11 -22.55 -6.99
C ARG A 194 -11.11 -23.28 -7.88
N ALA A 195 -11.40 -24.55 -8.13
CA ALA A 195 -10.69 -25.40 -9.07
C ALA A 195 -10.73 -24.82 -10.49
#